data_AF-A0A4Q9Y2D9-F1
#
_entry.id   AF-A0A4Q9Y2D9-F1
#
_cell.length_a   1.000
_cell.length_b   1.000
_cell.length_c   1.000
_cell.angle_alpha   90.00
_cell.angle_beta   90.00
_cell.angle_gamma   90.00
#
_symmetry.space_group_name_H-M   'P 1'
#
loop_
_entity.id
_entity.type
_entity.pdbx_description
1 polymer ?
#
loop_
_entity_poly.entity_id
_entity_poly.type
_entity_poly.pdbx_seq_one_letter_code
_entity_poly.pdbx_strand_id
1 'polypeptide(L)' 'MEVSHTTDGYWVLSGYIDPEHEDVQATMRKAKKQFIIANPLIDSAKVVVVNGEFKHGKDD' A
#
# COMPACT_ATOMS: atom_id res chain seq x y z
N MET A 1 7.61 2.86 4.45
CA MET A 1 6.44 2.23 3.81
C MET A 1 6.86 0.86 3.35
N GLU A 2 6.15 -0.17 3.76
CA GLU A 2 6.41 -1.57 3.45
C GLU A 2 5.52 -2.02 2.28
N VAL A 3 6.02 -2.95 1.47
CA VAL A 3 5.29 -3.54 0.35
C VAL A 3 5.09 -5.02 0.62
N SER A 4 3.85 -5.46 0.65
CA SER A 4 3.45 -6.85 0.82
C SER A 4 2.68 -7.34 -0.41
N HIS A 5 2.82 -8.63 -0.74
CA HIS A 5 2.04 -9.28 -1.79
C HIS A 5 1.25 -10.44 -1.21
N THR A 6 -0.06 -10.46 -1.44
CA THR A 6 -0.94 -11.51 -0.95
C THR A 6 -1.00 -12.69 -1.93
N THR A 7 -1.40 -13.85 -1.43
CA THR A 7 -1.67 -15.06 -2.23
C THR A 7 -2.73 -14.85 -3.29
N ASP A 8 -3.72 -13.99 -3.02
CA ASP A 8 -4.80 -13.62 -3.95
C ASP A 8 -4.37 -12.58 -5.01
N GLY A 9 -3.10 -12.18 -4.98
CA GLY A 9 -2.47 -11.32 -5.97
C GLY A 9 -2.61 -9.82 -5.70
N TYR A 10 -2.90 -9.42 -4.45
CA TYR A 10 -2.96 -8.01 -4.07
C TYR A 10 -1.59 -7.49 -3.64
N TRP A 11 -1.29 -6.27 -4.04
CA TRP A 11 -0.14 -5.50 -3.59
C TRP A 11 -0.59 -4.53 -2.52
N VAL A 12 -0.04 -4.64 -1.31
CA VAL A 12 -0.39 -3.81 -0.16
C VAL A 12 0.79 -2.93 0.20
N LEU A 13 0.59 -1.62 0.16
CA LEU A 13 1.53 -0.61 0.63
C LEU A 13 1.12 -0.17 2.03
N SER A 14 1.85 -0.61 3.05
CA SER A 14 1.55 -0.34 4.47
C SER A 14 2.56 0.64 5.06
N GLY A 15 2.14 1.40 6.06
CA GLY A 15 3.04 2.30 6.78
C GLY A 15 2.28 3.29 7.62
N TYR A 16 2.90 3.71 8.72
CA TYR A 16 2.38 4.80 9.55
C TYR A 16 2.76 6.14 8.92
N ILE A 17 1.73 6.93 8.59
CA ILE A 17 1.87 8.33 8.23
C ILE A 17 1.21 9.13 9.34
N ASP A 18 1.98 10.00 9.99
CA ASP A 18 1.50 10.88 11.03
C ASP A 18 0.37 11.79 10.51
N PRO A 19 -0.85 11.68 11.05
CA PRO A 19 -1.98 12.47 10.60
C PRO A 19 -1.87 13.96 10.97
N GLU A 20 -0.97 14.32 11.88
CA GLU A 20 -0.76 15.70 12.33
C GLU A 20 0.18 16.51 11.42
N HIS A 21 0.98 15.84 10.58
CA HIS A 21 2.04 16.48 9.81
C HIS A 21 1.80 16.52 8.29
N GLU A 22 1.03 15.58 7.74
CA GLU A 22 0.74 15.52 6.31
C GLU A 22 -0.70 15.06 6.05
N ASP A 23 -1.25 15.48 4.91
CA ASP A 23 -2.50 14.91 4.40
C ASP A 23 -2.25 13.45 4.04
N VAL A 24 -2.53 12.56 5.00
CA VAL A 24 -2.32 11.10 4.91
C VAL A 24 -2.89 10.56 3.60
N GLN A 25 -4.05 11.06 3.17
CA GLN A 25 -4.69 10.63 1.93
C GLN A 25 -3.88 11.05 0.70
N ALA A 26 -3.33 12.27 0.67
CA ALA A 26 -2.47 12.73 -0.42
C ALA A 26 -1.20 11.89 -0.52
N THR A 27 -0.54 11.60 0.59
CA THR A 27 0.70 10.81 0.61
C THR A 27 0.43 9.37 0.20
N MET A 28 -0.69 8.78 0.63
CA MET A 28 -1.12 7.45 0.19
C MET A 28 -1.48 7.38 -1.29
N ARG A 29 -2.22 8.37 -1.81
CA ARG A 29 -2.52 8.47 -3.24
C ARG A 29 -1.26 8.60 -4.07
N LYS A 30 -0.29 9.40 -3.61
CA LYS A 30 1.02 9.56 -4.26
C LYS A 30 1.78 8.25 -4.27
N ALA A 31 1.85 7.55 -3.13
CA ALA A 31 2.50 6.24 -3.03
C ALA A 31 1.88 5.21 -3.98
N LYS A 32 0.55 5.08 -3.99
CA LYS A 32 -0.17 4.20 -4.94
C LYS A 32 0.17 4.52 -6.39
N LYS A 33 0.13 5.80 -6.76
CA LYS A 33 0.42 6.25 -8.12
C LYS A 33 1.86 5.94 -8.54
N GLN A 34 2.83 6.24 -7.68
CA GLN A 34 4.25 5.93 -7.94
C GLN A 34 4.46 4.42 -8.10
N PHE A 35 3.81 3.61 -7.27
CA PHE A 35 3.90 2.16 -7.34
C PHE A 35 3.34 1.61 -8.65
N ILE A 36 2.18 2.09 -9.12
CA ILE A 36 1.60 1.68 -10.39
C ILE A 36 2.49 2.10 -11.57
N ILE A 37 3.05 3.32 -11.54
CA ILE A 37 3.94 3.82 -12.60
C ILE A 37 5.22 2.98 -12.69
N ALA A 38 5.80 2.63 -11.53
CA ALA A 38 7.00 1.79 -11.47
C ALA A 38 6.73 0.35 -11.90
N ASN A 39 5.48 -0.12 -11.84
CA ASN A 39 5.07 -1.48 -12.13
C ASN A 39 3.96 -1.51 -13.19
N PRO A 40 4.23 -1.21 -14.47
CA PRO A 40 3.19 -1.11 -15.50
C PRO A 40 2.46 -2.43 -15.81
N LEU A 41 3.00 -3.57 -15.36
CA LEU A 41 2.46 -4.91 -15.61
C LEU A 41 1.49 -5.40 -14.53
N ILE A 42 1.36 -4.67 -13.41
CA ILE A 42 0.45 -5.09 -12.32
C ILE A 42 -0.95 -4.50 -12.54
N ASP A 43 -1.96 -5.25 -12.09
CA ASP A 43 -3.32 -4.73 -12.05
C ASP A 43 -3.43 -3.63 -10.99
N SER A 44 -3.62 -2.39 -11.44
CA SER A 44 -3.81 -1.23 -10.57
C SER A 44 -5.01 -1.34 -9.61
N ALA A 45 -6.03 -2.15 -9.96
CA ALA A 45 -7.16 -2.44 -9.09
C ALA A 45 -6.76 -3.33 -7.90
N LYS A 46 -5.67 -4.09 -8.03
CA LYS A 46 -5.12 -4.95 -6.98
C LYS A 46 -4.09 -4.24 -6.08
N VAL A 47 -3.89 -2.93 -6.24
CA VAL A 47 -2.99 -2.15 -5.36
C VAL A 47 -3.79 -1.45 -4.26
N VAL A 48 -3.48 -1.79 -3.02
CA VAL A 48 -4.11 -1.28 -1.80
C VAL A 48 -3.07 -0.51 -0.99
N VAL A 49 -3.49 0.58 -0.34
CA VAL A 49 -2.65 1.35 0.58
C VAL A 49 -3.32 1.42 1.93
N VAL A 50 -2.57 1.14 2.99
CA VAL A 50 -3.08 1.03 4.37
C VAL A 50 -2.28 1.96 5.27
N ASN A 51 -2.97 2.75 6.11
CA ASN A 51 -2.32 3.49 7.19
C ASN A 51 -2.15 2.59 8.39
N GLY A 52 -0.90 2.27 8.72
CA GLY A 52 -0.53 1.35 9.78
C GLY A 52 0.01 0.02 9.28
N GLU A 53 0.16 -0.93 10.21
CA GLU A 53 0.67 -2.27 9.92
C GLU A 53 -0.33 -3.10 9.12
N PHE A 54 0.19 -3.82 8.13
CA PHE A 54 -0.55 -4.87 7.43
C PHE A 54 0.05 -6.22 7.81
N LYS A 55 -0.66 -6.98 8.64
CA LYS A 55 -0.29 -8.37 8.94
C LYS A 55 -0.93 -9.28 7.90
N HIS A 56 -0.13 -9.89 7.04
CA HIS A 56 -0.59 -10.98 6.21
C HIS A 56 -0.95 -12.14 7.14
N GLY A 57 -2.24 -12.47 7.25
CA GLY A 57 -2.74 -13.51 8.14
C GLY A 57 -2.02 -14.83 7.93
N LYS A 58 -1.02 -15.08 8.75
CA LYS A 58 -0.68 -16.41 9.28
C LYS A 58 -0.76 -16.25 10.80
N ASP A 59 -1.98 -16.12 11.31
CA ASP A 59 -2.25 -16.60 12.65
C ASP A 59 -2.39 -18.11 12.49
N ASP A 60 -1.37 -18.84 12.95
CA ASP A 60 -1.37 -20.28 13.18
C ASP A 60 -2.19 -20.61 14.43
#